data_AF-A0A352XV24-F1
#
_entry.id   AF-A0A352XV24-F1
#
_cell.length_a   1.000
_cell.length_b   1.000
_cell.length_c   1.000
_cell.angle_alpha   90.00
_cell.angle_beta   90.00
_cell.angle_gamma   90.00
#
_symmetry.space_group_name_H-M   'P 1'
#
loop_
_entity.id
_entity.type
_entity.pdbx_description
1 polymer ?
#
loop_
_entity_poly.entity_id
_entity_poly.type
_entity_poly.pdbx_seq_one_letter_code
_entity_poly.pdbx_strand_id
1 'polypeptide(L)'
;MIYYRVALQGSQSALWRWKSIPFTSLHGVLGTLKLYHCVPNEHIRVFLSSSIEQMDEMLSRANQGLLSTAVRVDQLWDKHCVNWFEVRRLEVELGAGNDHDCPYTWSLPPSGPQVLAWTKLLARRERGEFVS
;
A
#
# COMPACT_ATOMS: atom_id res chain seq x y z
N MET A 1 -4.83 8.13 1.47
CA MET A 1 -4.10 7.58 0.29
C MET A 1 -2.66 7.39 0.73
N ILE A 2 -2.07 6.20 0.57
CA ILE A 2 -0.67 5.98 0.95
C ILE A 2 0.24 6.36 -0.22
N TYR A 3 1.30 7.09 0.08
CA TYR A 3 2.36 7.46 -0.85
C TYR A 3 3.62 6.65 -0.54
N TYR A 4 4.28 6.21 -1.61
CA TYR A 4 5.55 5.49 -1.55
C TYR A 4 6.63 6.30 -2.23
N ARG A 5 7.82 6.36 -1.65
CA ARG A 5 8.95 7.01 -2.30
C ARG A 5 10.24 6.26 -2.02
N VAL A 6 11.00 6.03 -3.07
CA VAL A 6 12.30 5.37 -3.00
C VAL A 6 13.39 6.41 -2.87
N ALA A 7 14.23 6.25 -1.85
CA ALA A 7 15.46 6.99 -1.67
C ALA A 7 16.67 6.08 -1.86
N LEU A 8 17.74 6.66 -2.40
CA LEU A 8 19.04 6.01 -2.50
C LEU A 8 20.06 6.74 -1.63
N GLN A 9 20.95 5.97 -1.01
CA GLN A 9 22.13 6.48 -0.35
C GLN A 9 23.31 6.44 -1.34
N GLY A 10 24.10 7.51 -1.38
CA GLY A 10 25.28 7.57 -2.25
C GLY A 10 26.44 6.79 -1.65
N SER A 11 27.23 6.12 -2.49
CA SER A 11 28.43 5.38 -2.05
C SER A 11 29.48 6.24 -1.32
N GLN A 12 29.49 7.56 -1.58
CA GLN A 12 30.40 8.53 -0.95
C GLN A 12 29.68 9.48 0.02
N SER A 13 28.37 9.33 0.22
CA SER A 13 27.58 10.22 1.08
C SER A 13 26.56 9.40 1.84
N ALA A 14 26.70 9.39 3.17
CA ALA A 14 25.74 8.77 4.07
C ALA A 14 24.32 9.39 4.02
N LEU A 15 24.12 10.41 3.17
CA LEU A 15 22.85 11.10 2.97
C LEU A 15 21.98 10.37 1.93
N TRP A 16 20.77 10.03 2.37
CA TRP A 16 19.65 9.58 1.57
C TRP A 16 19.08 10.73 0.74
N ARG A 17 18.86 10.46 -0.55
CA ARG A 17 18.23 11.40 -1.48
C ARG A 17 17.09 10.72 -2.23
N TRP A 18 16.00 11.45 -2.44
CA TRP A 18 14.90 10.98 -3.27
C TRP A 18 15.34 10.73 -4.71
N LYS A 19 14.92 9.60 -5.26
CA LYS A 19 15.20 9.20 -6.66
C LYS A 19 13.95 8.93 -7.47
N SER A 20 12.81 8.96 -6.81
CA SER A 20 11.50 8.76 -7.41
C SER A 20 10.53 9.85 -7.01
N ILE A 21 9.50 10.01 -7.83
CA ILE A 21 8.27 10.72 -7.46
C ILE A 21 7.46 9.87 -6.46
N PRO A 22 6.59 10.48 -5.66
CA PRO A 22 5.64 9.73 -4.84
C PRO A 22 4.78 8.82 -5.73
N PHE A 23 4.86 7.52 -5.50
CA PHE A 23 3.97 6.55 -6.11
C PHE A 23 2.74 6.37 -5.24
N THR A 24 1.60 6.22 -5.87
CA THR A 24 0.33 5.81 -5.23
C THR A 24 0.06 4.32 -5.38
N SER A 25 0.95 3.59 -6.07
CA SER A 25 0.85 2.16 -6.33
C SER A 25 2.18 1.46 -6.08
N LEU A 26 2.11 0.34 -5.36
CA LEU A 26 3.24 -0.52 -5.05
C LEU A 26 3.90 -1.09 -6.31
N HIS A 27 3.12 -1.29 -7.38
CA HIS A 27 3.66 -1.81 -8.64
C HIS A 27 4.73 -0.88 -9.24
N GLY A 28 4.53 0.44 -9.13
CA GLY A 28 5.52 1.44 -9.57
C GLY A 28 6.80 1.40 -8.74
N VAL A 29 6.67 1.13 -7.43
CA VAL A 29 7.82 0.97 -6.52
C VAL A 29 8.64 -0.25 -6.92
N LEU A 30 8.00 -1.40 -7.14
CA LEU A 30 8.69 -2.64 -7.55
C LEU A 30 9.39 -2.48 -8.90
N GLY A 31 8.75 -1.81 -9.88
CA GLY A 31 9.39 -1.48 -11.15
C GLY A 31 10.64 -0.62 -10.95
N THR A 32 10.57 0.38 -10.08
CA THR A 32 11.70 1.26 -9.74
C THR A 32 12.83 0.49 -9.07
N LEU A 33 12.51 -0.43 -8.16
CA LEU A 33 13.52 -1.26 -7.50
C LEU A 33 14.24 -2.18 -8.49
N LYS A 34 13.54 -2.72 -9.50
CA LYS A 34 14.16 -3.51 -10.58
C LYS A 34 15.12 -2.67 -11.43
N LEU A 35 14.79 -1.40 -11.68
CA LEU A 35 15.68 -0.48 -12.41
C LEU A 35 16.98 -0.22 -11.63
N TYR A 36 16.93 -0.20 -10.30
CA TYR A 36 18.08 0.02 -9.42
C TYR A 36 18.72 -1.28 -8.90
N HIS A 37 18.54 -2.43 -9.57
CA HIS A 37 19.11 -3.71 -9.14
C HIS A 37 20.65 -3.70 -9.04
N CYS A 38 21.34 -2.80 -9.73
CA CYS A 38 22.80 -2.64 -9.66
C CYS A 38 23.27 -1.98 -8.34
N VAL A 39 22.36 -1.40 -7.56
CA VAL A 39 22.66 -0.73 -6.29
C VAL A 39 22.46 -1.75 -5.16
N PRO A 40 23.40 -1.88 -4.20
CA PRO A 40 23.22 -2.77 -3.07
C PRO A 40 21.95 -2.42 -2.29
N ASN A 41 21.17 -3.43 -1.88
CA ASN A 41 19.90 -3.25 -1.15
C ASN A 41 20.06 -2.37 0.11
N GLU A 42 21.23 -2.35 0.72
CA GLU A 42 21.58 -1.52 1.87
C GLU A 42 21.50 -0.01 1.58
N HIS A 43 21.76 0.38 0.34
CA HIS A 43 21.71 1.76 -0.14
C HIS A 43 20.35 2.12 -0.74
N ILE A 44 19.34 1.27 -0.60
CA ILE A 44 17.98 1.52 -1.09
C ILE A 44 17.00 1.43 0.07
N ARG A 45 16.16 2.45 0.23
CA ARG A 45 15.07 2.46 1.23
C ARG A 45 13.77 2.93 0.59
N VAL A 46 12.69 2.27 0.97
CA VAL A 46 11.33 2.64 0.58
C VAL A 46 10.65 3.30 1.77
N PHE A 47 10.22 4.54 1.59
CA PHE A 47 9.48 5.31 2.56
C PHE A 47 7.99 5.24 2.22
N LEU A 48 7.16 5.11 3.26
CA LEU A 48 5.72 5.01 3.13
C LEU A 48 5.03 5.88 4.17
N SER A 49 4.08 6.69 3.73
CA SER A 49 3.28 7.56 4.59
C SER A 49 1.98 7.94 3.89
N SER A 50 0.97 8.30 4.67
CA SER A 50 -0.26 8.92 4.18
C SER A 50 -0.11 10.41 3.83
N SER A 51 1.03 11.04 4.16
CA SER A 51 1.35 12.43 3.85
C SER A 51 2.74 12.59 3.20
N ILE A 52 2.80 13.42 2.15
CA ILE A 52 4.05 13.73 1.45
C ILE A 52 5.01 14.54 2.34
N GLU A 53 4.49 15.47 3.13
CA GLU A 53 5.27 16.30 4.06
C GLU A 53 5.96 15.43 5.11
N GLN A 54 5.24 14.44 5.63
CA GLN A 54 5.77 13.49 6.59
C GLN A 54 6.89 12.61 5.99
N MET A 55 6.85 12.31 4.68
CA MET A 55 7.95 11.59 4.03
C MET A 55 9.25 12.40 4.04
N ASP A 56 9.19 13.71 3.81
CA ASP A 56 10.38 14.57 3.82
C ASP A 56 10.99 14.65 5.23
N GLU A 57 10.15 14.72 6.27
CA GLU A 57 10.60 14.58 7.66
C GLU A 57 11.26 13.22 7.93
N MET A 58 10.67 12.14 7.43
CA MET A 58 11.21 10.79 7.56
C MET A 58 12.58 10.64 6.88
N LEU A 59 12.80 11.30 5.74
CA LEU A 59 14.09 11.34 5.06
C LEU A 59 15.12 12.14 5.87
N SER A 60 14.72 13.31 6.38
CA SER A 60 15.56 14.14 7.25
C SER A 60 16.03 13.37 8.48
N ARG A 61 15.11 12.66 9.16
CA ARG A 61 15.43 11.77 10.29
C ARG A 61 16.36 10.63 9.90
N ALA A 62 16.13 10.00 8.75
CA ALA A 62 17.01 8.94 8.25
C ALA A 62 18.44 9.43 7.98
N ASN A 63 18.59 10.68 7.52
CA ASN A 63 19.90 11.33 7.32
C ASN A 63 20.61 11.66 8.64
N GLN A 64 19.86 11.86 9.71
CA GLN A 64 20.38 12.05 11.07
C GLN A 64 20.71 10.72 11.77
N GLY A 65 20.55 9.58 11.09
CA GLY A 65 20.77 8.24 11.66
C GLY A 65 19.67 7.79 12.62
N LEU A 66 18.56 8.52 12.70
CA LEU A 66 17.42 8.15 13.55
C LEU A 66 16.60 7.05 12.89
N LEU A 67 16.00 6.19 13.72
CA LEU A 67 15.02 5.20 13.27
C LEU A 67 13.86 5.93 12.57
N SER A 68 13.62 5.53 11.34
CA SER A 68 12.56 6.00 10.47
C SER A 68 11.81 4.76 9.98
N THR A 69 10.49 4.87 9.77
CA THR A 69 9.62 3.79 9.25
C THR A 69 9.89 3.56 7.75
N ALA A 70 11.16 3.35 7.41
CA ALA A 70 11.63 3.07 6.07
C ALA A 70 11.82 1.55 5.94
N VAL A 71 11.15 0.97 4.96
CA VAL A 71 11.24 -0.46 4.66
C VAL A 71 12.50 -0.69 3.83
N ARG A 72 13.30 -1.68 4.25
CA ARG A 72 14.49 -2.10 3.51
C ARG A 72 14.09 -3.02 2.36
N VAL A 73 14.88 -3.01 1.29
CA VAL A 73 14.56 -3.77 0.06
C VAL A 73 14.67 -5.28 0.26
N ASP A 74 15.52 -5.73 1.17
CA ASP A 74 15.60 -7.13 1.60
C ASP A 74 14.30 -7.60 2.29
N GLN A 75 13.76 -6.81 3.22
CA GLN A 75 12.46 -7.07 3.85
C GLN A 75 11.31 -7.05 2.85
N LEU A 76 11.45 -6.27 1.77
CA LEU A 76 10.47 -6.21 0.69
C LEU A 76 10.51 -7.45 -0.22
N TRP A 77 11.70 -8.04 -0.43
CA TRP A 77 11.91 -9.19 -1.30
C TRP A 77 11.83 -10.55 -0.59
N ASP A 78 11.98 -10.58 0.73
CA ASP A 78 11.99 -11.84 1.46
C ASP A 78 10.58 -12.49 1.48
N LYS A 79 10.54 -13.80 1.25
CA LYS A 79 9.30 -14.56 1.00
C LYS A 79 8.36 -14.63 2.22
N HIS A 80 8.83 -14.20 3.39
CA HIS A 80 8.11 -14.04 4.65
C HIS A 80 8.02 -12.58 5.08
N CYS A 81 7.70 -11.71 4.11
CA CYS A 81 7.46 -10.29 4.28
C CYS A 81 6.74 -9.96 5.59
N VAL A 82 7.05 -8.80 6.18
CA VAL A 82 6.09 -7.99 6.93
C VAL A 82 4.74 -8.20 6.25
N ASN A 83 3.85 -8.96 6.89
CA ASN A 83 2.76 -9.65 6.20
C ASN A 83 2.15 -8.68 5.21
N TRP A 84 2.37 -8.87 3.91
CA TRP A 84 2.05 -7.82 2.95
C TRP A 84 0.54 -7.57 2.92
N PHE A 85 -0.24 -8.57 3.35
CA PHE A 85 -1.66 -8.42 3.65
C PHE A 85 -1.90 -7.50 4.84
N GLU A 86 -1.05 -7.47 5.86
CA GLU A 86 -1.12 -6.49 6.93
C GLU A 86 -0.68 -5.10 6.50
N VAL A 87 0.34 -4.97 5.65
CA VAL A 87 0.68 -3.65 5.06
C VAL A 87 -0.47 -3.17 4.18
N ARG A 88 -1.03 -4.02 3.31
CA ARG A 88 -2.21 -3.71 2.50
C ARG A 88 -3.48 -3.50 3.33
N ARG A 89 -3.66 -4.22 4.43
CA ARG A 89 -4.76 -4.01 5.37
C ARG A 89 -4.60 -2.67 6.05
N LEU A 90 -3.41 -2.34 6.53
CA LEU A 90 -3.05 -1.01 7.04
C LEU A 90 -3.22 0.07 5.96
N GLU A 91 -2.94 -0.21 4.68
CA GLU A 91 -3.18 0.73 3.56
C GLU A 91 -4.68 1.01 3.36
N VAL A 92 -5.53 0.00 3.56
CA VAL A 92 -7.00 0.14 3.51
C VAL A 92 -7.53 0.83 4.76
N GLU A 93 -7.07 0.44 5.95
CA GLU A 93 -7.48 0.97 7.26
C GLU A 93 -7.01 2.42 7.47
N LEU A 94 -5.78 2.76 7.06
CA LEU A 94 -5.20 4.12 7.14
C LEU A 94 -5.44 4.94 5.87
N GLY A 95 -6.08 4.35 4.86
CA GLY A 95 -6.59 5.07 3.70
C GLY A 95 -7.54 6.19 4.14
N ALA A 96 -7.76 7.19 3.28
CA ALA A 96 -8.85 8.13 3.56
C ALA A 96 -10.12 7.30 3.54
N GLY A 97 -10.72 7.06 4.72
CA GLY A 97 -11.80 6.11 4.94
C GLY A 97 -12.82 6.20 3.83
N ASN A 98 -12.76 5.25 2.91
CA ASN A 98 -13.71 5.17 1.83
C ASN A 98 -14.92 4.48 2.45
N ASP A 99 -15.99 5.23 2.71
CA ASP A 99 -17.31 4.81 3.20
C ASP A 99 -17.40 3.91 4.46
N HIS A 100 -16.28 3.50 5.06
CA HIS A 100 -16.23 2.53 6.15
C HIS A 100 -16.88 3.00 7.46
N ASP A 101 -17.01 4.32 7.66
CA ASP A 101 -17.70 4.93 8.80
C ASP A 101 -19.17 5.27 8.49
N CYS A 102 -19.61 5.13 7.24
CA CYS A 102 -21.01 5.31 6.88
C CYS A 102 -21.75 4.01 7.19
N PRO A 103 -22.80 4.04 8.04
CA PRO A 103 -23.64 2.86 8.20
C PRO A 103 -24.15 2.43 6.82
N TYR A 104 -23.88 1.16 6.49
CA TYR A 104 -24.29 0.58 5.23
C TYR A 104 -25.79 0.81 5.04
N THR A 105 -26.11 1.72 4.13
CA THR A 105 -27.49 2.03 3.81
C THR A 105 -27.88 1.12 2.66
N TRP A 106 -28.69 0.11 2.96
CA TRP A 106 -29.23 -0.77 1.93
C TRP A 106 -30.06 0.04 0.94
N SER A 107 -29.55 0.20 -0.27
CA SER A 107 -30.29 0.76 -1.40
C SER A 107 -30.65 -0.36 -2.37
N LEU A 108 -31.89 -0.33 -2.87
CA LEU A 108 -32.28 -1.20 -3.97
C LEU A 108 -31.35 -0.99 -5.16
N PRO A 109 -30.94 -2.06 -5.88
CA PRO A 109 -30.09 -1.91 -7.05
C PRO A 109 -30.73 -0.95 -8.06
N PRO A 110 -29.95 -0.02 -8.66
CA PRO A 110 -30.48 1.06 -9.51
C PRO A 110 -31.10 0.57 -10.83
N SER A 111 -31.04 -0.73 -11.12
CA SER A 111 -31.49 -1.30 -12.40
C SER A 111 -32.30 -2.58 -12.20
N GLY A 112 -33.36 -2.74 -12.99
CA GLY A 112 -34.20 -3.94 -13.00
C GLY A 112 -33.43 -5.26 -13.17
N PRO A 113 -32.40 -5.35 -14.04
CA PRO A 113 -31.58 -6.56 -14.16
C PRO A 113 -30.84 -6.95 -12.87
N GLN A 114 -30.35 -5.97 -12.11
CA GLN A 114 -29.67 -6.22 -10.84
C GLN A 114 -30.66 -6.65 -9.75
N VAL A 115 -31.87 -6.09 -9.73
CA VAL A 115 -32.96 -6.55 -8.85
C VAL A 115 -33.28 -8.01 -9.13
N LEU A 116 -33.46 -8.39 -10.40
CA LEU A 116 -33.75 -9.78 -10.78
C LEU A 116 -32.63 -10.75 -10.39
N ALA A 117 -31.36 -10.33 -10.56
CA ALA A 117 -30.21 -11.12 -10.11
C ALA A 117 -30.22 -11.33 -8.60
N TRP A 118 -30.54 -10.28 -7.82
CA TRP A 118 -30.69 -10.35 -6.37
C TRP A 118 -31.85 -11.26 -5.94
N THR A 119 -33.02 -11.16 -6.57
CA THR A 119 -34.17 -12.01 -6.26
C THR A 119 -33.86 -13.48 -6.54
N LYS A 120 -33.15 -13.76 -7.65
CA LYS A 120 -32.67 -15.11 -7.96
C LYS A 120 -31.68 -15.60 -6.91
N LEU A 121 -30.76 -14.75 -6.45
CA LEU A 121 -29.78 -15.10 -5.42
C LEU A 121 -30.46 -15.45 -4.08
N LEU A 122 -31.42 -14.64 -3.63
CA LEU A 122 -32.20 -14.90 -2.42
C LEU A 122 -32.95 -16.24 -2.53
N ALA A 123 -33.61 -16.48 -3.66
CA ALA A 123 -34.32 -17.74 -3.87
C ALA A 123 -33.40 -18.96 -3.84
N ARG A 124 -32.15 -18.83 -4.31
CA ARG A 124 -31.14 -19.90 -4.24
C ARG A 124 -30.65 -20.16 -2.81
N ARG A 125 -30.51 -19.09 -2.02
CA ARG A 125 -30.17 -19.20 -0.58
C ARG A 125 -31.25 -19.90 0.21
N GLU A 126 -32.51 -19.54 0.02
CA GLU A 126 -33.64 -20.20 0.68
C GLU A 126 -33.77 -21.68 0.29
N ARG A 127 -33.33 -22.04 -0.92
CA ARG A 127 -33.24 -23.45 -1.37
C ARG A 127 -32.01 -24.19 -0.87
N GLY A 128 -31.16 -23.57 -0.06
CA GLY A 128 -29.96 -24.20 0.51
C GLY A 128 -28.86 -24.48 -0.53
N GLU A 129 -28.88 -23.80 -1.68
CA GLU A 129 -27.89 -24.00 -2.74
C GLU A 129 -26.52 -23.36 -2.44
N PHE A 130 -26.41 -22.61 -1.34
CA PHE A 130 -25.14 -22.09 -0.83
C PHE A 130 -24.73 -22.91 0.39
N VAL A 131 -23.73 -23.78 0.20
CA VAL A 131 -23.06 -24.50 1.29
C VAL A 131 -22.13 -23.51 2.00
N SER A 132 -22.27 -23.42 3.32
CA SER A 132 -21.38 -22.66 4.21
C SER A 132 -19.96 -23.17 4.20
#